data_AF-A0A1Q5NZ51-F1
#
_entry.id   AF-A0A1Q5NZ51-F1
#
_cell.length_a   1.000
_cell.length_b   1.000
_cell.length_c   1.000
_cell.angle_alpha   90.00
_cell.angle_beta   90.00
_cell.angle_gamma   90.00
#
_symmetry.space_group_name_H-M   'P 1'
#
loop_
_entity.id
_entity.type
_entity.pdbx_description
1 polymer ?
#
loop_
_entity_poly.entity_id
_entity_poly.type
_entity_poly.pdbx_seq_one_letter_code
_entity_poly.pdbx_strand_id
1 'polypeptide(L)'
;MNREQAINELKEAMKKAQGRRDFERYQAVLLFLEGYQKKEIAQIIGHCSHSIGLIRYPTGQIVMILDNARIHHAKLIQPFLETNRGCLKLIFLPPYSPYLNLIEGWWKYKE
;
A
#
# COMPACT_ATOMS: atom_id res chain seq x y z
N MET A 1 17.20 0.98 -9.14
CA MET A 1 16.95 2.12 -8.24
C MET A 1 17.63 1.80 -6.93
N ASN A 2 18.54 2.66 -6.48
CA ASN A 2 19.31 2.41 -5.25
C ASN A 2 18.45 2.73 -4.01
N ARG A 3 18.68 2.07 -2.87
CA ARG A 3 17.88 2.24 -1.64
C ARG A 3 17.80 3.72 -1.21
N GLU A 4 18.90 4.45 -1.35
CA GLU A 4 18.97 5.89 -1.06
C GLU A 4 18.12 6.74 -2.01
N GLN A 5 18.05 6.38 -3.30
CA GLN A 5 17.19 7.07 -4.27
C GLN A 5 15.72 6.89 -3.90
N ALA A 6 15.32 5.68 -3.51
CA ALA A 6 13.96 5.38 -3.05
C ALA A 6 13.56 6.24 -1.83
N ILE A 7 14.48 6.37 -0.87
CA ILE A 7 14.28 7.16 0.35
C ILE A 7 14.12 8.64 0.02
N ASN A 8 14.96 9.19 -0.87
CA ASN A 8 14.88 10.59 -1.25
C ASN A 8 13.58 10.89 -2.02
N GLU A 9 13.17 10.01 -2.94
CA GLU A 9 11.89 10.14 -3.64
C GLU A 9 10.70 10.10 -2.68
N LEU A 10 10.71 9.19 -1.70
CA LEU A 10 9.69 9.11 -0.66
C LEU A 10 9.62 10.38 0.19
N LYS A 11 10.76 10.94 0.59
CA LYS A 11 10.81 12.20 1.35
C LYS A 11 10.23 13.36 0.56
N GLU A 12 10.50 13.44 -0.74
CA GLU A 12 9.93 14.46 -1.61
C GLU A 12 8.41 14.26 -1.83
N ALA A 13 7.96 13.01 -1.96
CA ALA A 13 6.54 12.68 -2.04
C ALA A 13 5.79 13.03 -0.73
N MET A 14 6.41 12.80 0.43
CA MET A 14 5.86 13.18 1.74
C MET A 14 5.65 14.68 1.88
N LYS A 15 6.60 15.50 1.42
CA LYS A 15 6.46 16.97 1.43
C LYS A 15 5.30 17.46 0.56
N LYS A 16 4.97 16.73 -0.50
CA LYS A 16 3.87 17.06 -1.44
C LYS A 16 2.53 16.45 -1.04
N ALA A 17 2.50 15.58 -0.04
CA ALA A 17 1.26 14.94 0.41
C ALA A 17 0.35 15.97 1.09
N GLN A 18 -0.85 16.16 0.56
CA GLN A 18 -1.84 17.08 1.13
C GLN A 18 -2.77 16.39 2.15
N GLY A 19 -2.77 15.05 2.20
CA GLY A 19 -3.65 14.27 3.06
C GLY A 19 -2.91 13.48 4.13
N ARG A 20 -3.48 13.46 5.36
CA ARG A 20 -2.97 12.67 6.50
C ARG A 20 -2.74 11.20 6.15
N ARG A 21 -3.67 10.58 5.41
CA ARG A 21 -3.58 9.17 5.00
C ARG A 21 -2.40 8.89 4.06
N ASP A 22 -2.11 9.82 3.15
CA ASP A 22 -1.02 9.65 2.19
C ASP A 22 0.33 9.85 2.89
N PHE A 23 0.40 10.81 3.80
CA PHE A 23 1.55 11.02 4.67
C PHE A 23 1.86 9.78 5.54
N GLU A 24 0.85 9.22 6.21
CA GLU A 24 0.98 8.01 7.04
C GLU A 24 1.46 6.80 6.22
N ARG A 25 0.99 6.66 4.97
CA ARG A 25 1.44 5.60 4.04
C ARG A 25 2.90 5.77 3.64
N TYR A 26 3.31 6.97 3.24
CA TYR A 26 4.70 7.22 2.87
C TYR A 26 5.64 7.07 4.07
N GLN A 27 5.22 7.52 5.26
CA GLN A 27 5.97 7.33 6.50
C GLN A 27 6.17 5.85 6.84
N ALA A 28 5.13 5.02 6.67
CA ALA A 28 5.25 3.57 6.88
C ALA A 28 6.29 2.91 5.96
N VAL A 29 6.29 3.30 4.68
CA VAL A 29 7.25 2.78 3.71
C VAL A 29 8.67 3.29 4.01
N LEU A 30 8.82 4.55 4.41
CA LEU A 30 10.11 5.13 4.80
C LEU A 30 10.71 4.38 5.99
N LEU A 31 9.95 4.20 7.07
CA LEU A 31 10.42 3.48 8.27
C LEU A 31 10.80 2.03 7.96
N PHE A 32 10.06 1.36 7.07
CA PHE A 32 10.41 0.02 6.62
C PHE A 32 11.75 0.00 5.86
N LEU A 33 11.98 0.98 4.98
CA LEU A 33 13.25 1.13 4.25
C LEU A 33 14.41 1.56 5.15
N GLU A 34 14.15 2.22 6.26
CA GLU A 34 15.15 2.57 7.29
C GLU A 34 15.53 1.36 8.17
N GLY A 35 14.74 0.28 8.14
CA GLY A 35 15.05 -1.00 8.78
C GLY A 35 14.24 -1.30 10.04
N TYR A 36 13.23 -0.49 10.36
CA TYR A 36 12.35 -0.74 11.49
C TYR A 36 11.50 -1.99 11.26
N GLN A 37 11.26 -2.75 12.32
CA GLN A 37 10.36 -3.89 12.24
C GLN A 37 8.90 -3.45 12.15
N LYS A 38 8.08 -4.23 11.45
CA LYS A 38 6.65 -3.93 11.21
C LYS A 38 5.88 -3.59 12.51
N LYS A 39 6.24 -4.22 13.63
CA LYS A 39 5.65 -3.98 14.96
C LYS A 39 5.98 -2.59 15.51
N GLU A 40 7.22 -2.14 15.33
CA GLU A 40 7.70 -0.82 15.76
C GLU A 40 7.07 0.28 14.91
N ILE A 41 6.98 0.08 13.60
CA ILE A 41 6.34 1.01 12.66
C ILE A 41 4.88 1.25 13.04
N ALA A 42 4.14 0.19 13.37
CA ALA A 42 2.74 0.30 13.80
C ALA A 42 2.59 1.15 15.07
N GLN A 43 3.50 0.97 16.03
CA GLN A 43 3.53 1.77 17.26
C GLN A 43 3.88 3.24 16.98
N ILE A 44 4.88 3.50 16.12
CA ILE A 44 5.36 4.84 15.78
C ILE A 44 4.28 5.68 15.07
N ILE A 45 3.53 5.09 14.13
CA ILE A 45 2.52 5.83 13.36
C ILE A 45 1.23 6.02 14.19
N GLY A 46 1.16 5.49 15.42
CA GLY A 46 0.00 5.62 16.30
C GLY A 46 -1.26 4.96 15.74
N HIS A 47 -1.10 4.11 14.72
CA HIS A 47 -2.17 3.25 14.26
C HIS A 47 -2.22 2.03 15.17
N CYS A 48 -3.42 1.68 15.64
CA CYS A 48 -3.66 0.29 16.01
C CYS A 48 -3.18 -0.59 14.86
N SER A 49 -2.61 -1.75 15.19
CA SER A 49 -2.26 -2.86 14.29
C SER A 49 -3.32 -3.22 13.22
N HIS A 50 -4.51 -2.61 13.29
CA HIS A 50 -5.63 -2.65 12.36
C HIS A 50 -5.41 -2.04 10.97
N SER A 51 -4.64 -0.95 10.83
CA SER A 51 -4.59 -0.20 9.54
C SER A 51 -3.73 -0.87 8.48
N ILE A 52 -2.72 -1.61 8.92
CA ILE A 52 -1.85 -2.40 8.04
C ILE A 52 -2.46 -3.80 8.04
N GLY A 53 -3.23 -4.14 7.00
CA GLY A 53 -3.90 -5.46 6.91
C GLY A 53 -2.95 -6.63 7.18
N LEU A 54 -1.67 -6.49 6.83
CA LEU A 54 -0.58 -7.47 7.05
C LEU A 54 -0.25 -7.71 8.54
N ILE A 55 -0.60 -6.79 9.43
CA ILE A 55 -0.40 -6.91 10.89
C ILE A 55 -1.65 -7.52 11.55
N ARG A 56 -2.85 -7.22 11.04
CA ARG A 56 -4.11 -7.76 11.57
C ARG A 56 -4.32 -9.23 11.22
N TYR A 57 -3.83 -9.66 10.05
CA TYR A 57 -3.90 -11.05 9.60
C TYR A 57 -2.48 -11.61 9.39
N PRO A 58 -1.70 -11.84 10.47
CA PRO A 58 -0.33 -12.34 10.35
C PRO A 58 -0.28 -13.76 9.79
N THR A 59 -1.38 -14.51 9.91
CA THR A 59 -1.55 -15.88 9.43
C THR A 59 -2.59 -16.01 8.31
N GLY A 60 -3.22 -14.90 7.89
CA GLY A 60 -4.29 -14.89 6.89
C GLY A 60 -3.81 -14.34 5.55
N GLN A 61 -4.31 -14.92 4.45
CA GLN A 61 -4.04 -14.41 3.11
C GLN A 61 -4.94 -13.20 2.84
N ILE A 62 -4.33 -12.04 2.62
CA ILE A 62 -4.99 -10.81 2.19
C ILE A 62 -5.14 -10.86 0.68
N VAL A 63 -6.38 -10.88 0.20
CA VAL A 63 -6.69 -10.79 -1.22
C VAL A 63 -7.11 -9.36 -1.54
N MET A 64 -6.33 -8.69 -2.39
CA MET A 64 -6.62 -7.34 -2.85
C MET A 64 -7.12 -7.40 -4.30
N ILE A 65 -8.34 -6.91 -4.53
CA ILE A 65 -8.95 -6.82 -5.85
C ILE A 65 -8.62 -5.42 -6.41
N LEU A 66 -7.98 -5.38 -7.57
CA LEU A 66 -7.48 -4.16 -8.20
C LEU A 66 -8.02 -4.01 -9.62
N ASP A 67 -8.12 -2.76 -10.08
CA ASP A 67 -8.28 -2.46 -11.50
C ASP A 67 -6.94 -2.66 -12.24
N ASN A 68 -6.95 -2.45 -13.56
CA ASN A 68 -5.74 -2.56 -14.39
C ASN A 68 -4.94 -1.26 -14.48
N ALA A 69 -5.02 -0.37 -13.48
CA ALA A 69 -4.24 0.87 -13.50
C ALA A 69 -2.73 0.55 -13.56
N ARG A 70 -2.00 1.29 -14.41
CA ARG A 70 -0.57 1.06 -14.67
C ARG A 70 0.29 1.07 -13.40
N ILE A 71 -0.12 1.81 -12.37
CA ILE A 71 0.57 1.89 -11.08
C ILE A 71 0.63 0.53 -10.37
N HIS A 72 -0.38 -0.33 -10.55
CA HIS A 72 -0.44 -1.66 -9.95
C HIS A 72 0.47 -2.68 -10.66
N HIS A 73 1.02 -2.32 -11.82
CA HIS A 73 1.98 -3.13 -12.57
C HIS A 73 3.40 -2.56 -12.50
N ALA A 74 3.62 -1.49 -11.72
CA ALA A 74 4.91 -0.84 -11.64
C ALA A 74 5.99 -1.80 -11.11
N LYS A 75 7.17 -1.81 -11.75
CA LYS A 75 8.31 -2.63 -11.30
C LYS A 75 8.71 -2.34 -9.85
N LEU A 76 8.47 -1.11 -9.40
CA LEU A 76 8.78 -0.64 -8.06
C LEU A 76 8.06 -1.46 -6.97
N ILE A 77 6.85 -1.93 -7.22
CA ILE A 77 6.06 -2.66 -6.22
C ILE A 77 6.37 -4.16 -6.19
N GLN A 78 7.05 -4.70 -7.21
CA GLN A 78 7.33 -6.13 -7.34
C GLN A 78 8.13 -6.70 -6.15
N PRO A 79 9.21 -6.05 -5.64
CA PRO A 79 9.95 -6.56 -4.47
C PRO A 79 9.09 -6.63 -3.20
N PHE A 80 8.16 -5.67 -3.04
CA PHE A 80 7.22 -5.68 -1.92
C PHE A 80 6.21 -6.83 -2.05
N LEU A 81 5.69 -7.07 -3.25
CA LEU A 81 4.79 -8.20 -3.49
C LEU A 81 5.49 -9.53 -3.26
N GLU A 82 6.74 -9.68 -3.74
CA GLU A 82 7.55 -10.89 -3.55
C GLU A 82 7.74 -11.21 -2.07
N THR A 83 8.18 -10.20 -1.29
CA THR A 83 8.41 -10.31 0.16
C THR A 83 7.14 -10.71 0.92
N ASN A 84 5.96 -10.38 0.38
CA ASN A 84 4.68 -10.64 1.04
C ASN A 84 3.82 -11.67 0.28
N ARG A 85 4.35 -12.46 -0.67
CA ARG A 85 3.55 -13.43 -1.45
C ARG A 85 2.80 -14.45 -0.59
N GLY A 86 3.36 -14.81 0.57
CA GLY A 86 2.73 -15.74 1.51
C GLY A 86 1.47 -15.19 2.20
N CYS A 87 1.31 -13.87 2.24
CA CYS A 87 0.22 -13.20 2.96
C CYS A 87 -0.55 -12.18 2.12
N LEU A 88 -0.09 -11.82 0.92
CA LEU A 88 -0.72 -10.84 0.03
C LEU A 88 -0.86 -11.40 -1.39
N LYS A 89 -2.10 -11.48 -1.87
CA LYS A 89 -2.46 -11.89 -3.22
C LYS A 89 -3.19 -10.75 -3.92
N LEU A 90 -2.71 -10.35 -5.10
CA LEU A 90 -3.41 -9.41 -5.97
C LEU A 90 -4.28 -10.18 -6.96
N ILE A 91 -5.52 -9.72 -7.15
CA ILE A 91 -6.43 -10.19 -8.19
C ILE A 91 -6.81 -8.99 -9.04
N PHE A 92 -6.50 -9.05 -10.33
CA PHE A 92 -6.84 -8.00 -11.28
C PHE A 92 -8.20 -8.28 -11.91
N LEU A 93 -9.03 -7.24 -11.99
CA LEU A 93 -10.32 -7.32 -12.66
C LEU A 93 -10.16 -7.42 -14.18
N PRO A 94 -11.14 -8.00 -14.90
CA PRO A 94 -11.15 -7.97 -16.35
C PRO A 94 -11.13 -6.52 -16.87
N PRO A 95 -10.50 -6.25 -18.03
CA PRO A 95 -10.51 -4.93 -18.65
C PRO A 95 -11.94 -4.39 -18.81
N TYR A 96 -12.11 -3.08 -18.63
CA TYR A 96 -13.37 -2.37 -18.82
C TYR A 96 -14.57 -2.95 -18.04
N SER A 97 -14.34 -3.54 -16.86
CA SER A 97 -15.37 -4.10 -15.99
C SER A 97 -15.59 -3.29 -14.70
N PRO A 98 -15.95 -1.99 -14.79
CA PRO A 98 -16.07 -1.11 -13.62
C PRO A 98 -17.18 -1.56 -12.65
N TYR A 99 -18.20 -2.28 -13.14
CA TYR A 99 -19.27 -2.85 -12.32
C TYR A 99 -18.79 -3.92 -11.33
N LEU A 100 -17.60 -4.51 -11.54
CA LEU A 100 -16.99 -5.46 -10.62
C LEU A 100 -16.13 -4.77 -9.54
N ASN A 101 -15.84 -3.48 -9.71
CA ASN A 101 -15.05 -2.70 -8.77
C ASN A 101 -15.99 -2.02 -7.77
N LEU A 102 -16.16 -2.61 -6.57
CA LEU A 102 -17.08 -2.12 -5.54
C LEU A 102 -16.85 -0.66 -5.15
N ILE A 103 -15.63 -0.15 -5.31
CA ILE A 103 -15.32 1.26 -5.02
C ILE A 103 -16.05 2.22 -5.96
N GLU A 104 -16.32 1.83 -7.21
CA GLU A 104 -17.05 2.63 -8.20
C GLU A 104 -18.47 2.96 -7.73
N GLY A 105 -19.13 2.01 -7.06
CA GLY A 105 -20.44 2.26 -6.46
C GLY A 105 -20.38 3.30 -5.34
N TRP A 106 -19.29 3.31 -4.57
CA TRP A 106 -19.05 4.30 -3.52
C TRP A 106 -18.77 5.70 -4.07
N TRP A 107 -18.00 5.79 -5.18
CA TRP A 107 -17.75 7.07 -5.86
C TRP A 107 -19.04 7.68 -6.40
N LYS A 108 -19.90 6.88 -7.04
CA LYS A 108 -21.21 7.33 -7.54
C LYS A 108 -22.16 7.82 -6.44
N TYR A 109 -22.03 7.30 -5.23
CA TYR A 109 -22.83 7.75 -4.09
C TYR A 109 -22.38 9.12 -3.55
N LYS A 110 -21.15 9.53 -3.85
CA LYS A 110 -20.56 10.80 -3.39
C LYS A 110 -20.86 11.98 -4.31
N GLU A 111 -21.40 11.73 -5.50
CA GLU A 111 -21.89 12.75 -6.46
C GLU A 111 -23.38 13.02 -6.26
#